data_AF-A0A2G3JE38-F1
#
_entry.id   AF-A0A2G3JE38-F1
#
_cell.length_a   1.000
_cell.length_b   1.000
_cell.length_c   1.000
_cell.angle_alpha   90.00
_cell.angle_beta   90.00
_cell.angle_gamma   90.00
#
_symmetry.space_group_name_H-M   'P 1'
#
loop_
_entity.id
_entity.type
_entity.pdbx_description
1 polymer ?
#
loop_
_entity_poly.entity_id
_entity_poly.type
_entity_poly.pdbx_seq_one_letter_code
_entity_poly.pdbx_strand_id
1 'polypeptide(L)'
;MARSGVIRDLDEATRAELAGKVDKLVLGGMDRLFARRKVWNDYQAELVTIAAGVAGIDERPPPDLPPAREKGKTYQPKSWYIPRPDSGQDFFTPERMQKSRSELEKLKKRLKVGVKS
;
A
#
# COMPACT_ATOMS: atom_id res chain seq x y z
N MET A 1 -7.89 -9.54 -1.11
CA MET A 1 -6.92 -10.65 -1.03
C MET A 1 -5.84 -10.46 -2.09
N ALA A 2 -4.59 -10.74 -1.71
CA ALA A 2 -3.36 -10.83 -2.52
C ALA A 2 -2.96 -9.62 -3.42
N ARG A 3 -2.30 -8.61 -2.83
CA ARG A 3 -1.17 -7.93 -3.54
C ARG A 3 0.14 -8.65 -3.21
N SER A 4 0.13 -9.98 -3.34
CA SER A 4 1.31 -10.85 -3.27
C SER A 4 1.61 -11.37 -4.68
N GLY A 5 1.53 -10.48 -5.68
CA GLY A 5 1.74 -10.83 -7.08
C GLY A 5 3.18 -10.61 -7.55
N VAL A 6 3.85 -9.55 -7.10
CA VAL A 6 5.08 -9.07 -7.77
C VAL A 6 6.36 -9.76 -7.26
N ILE A 7 6.37 -10.26 -6.03
CA ILE A 7 7.55 -10.99 -5.49
C ILE A 7 7.71 -12.36 -6.17
N ARG A 8 6.64 -12.92 -6.76
CA ARG A 8 6.67 -14.24 -7.39
C ARG A 8 7.47 -14.27 -8.69
N ASP A 9 7.57 -13.14 -9.37
CA ASP A 9 8.24 -13.02 -10.67
C ASP A 9 9.72 -12.59 -10.55
N LEU A 10 10.24 -12.45 -9.32
CA LEU A 10 11.65 -12.20 -9.08
C LEU A 10 12.45 -13.49 -9.17
N ASP A 11 13.64 -13.39 -9.74
CA ASP A 11 14.60 -14.49 -9.72
C ASP A 11 14.91 -14.92 -8.27
N GLU A 12 15.26 -16.19 -8.10
CA GLU A 12 15.53 -16.79 -6.79
C GLU A 12 16.72 -16.11 -6.08
N ALA A 13 17.74 -15.70 -6.84
CA ALA A 13 18.89 -14.97 -6.32
C ALA A 13 18.48 -13.61 -5.71
N THR A 14 17.66 -12.83 -6.43
CA THR A 14 17.16 -11.53 -5.97
C THR A 14 16.27 -11.68 -4.75
N ARG A 15 15.43 -12.73 -4.69
CA ARG A 15 14.59 -13.00 -3.52
C ARG A 15 15.42 -13.33 -2.28
N ALA A 16 16.47 -14.15 -2.43
CA ALA A 16 17.37 -14.48 -1.34
C ALA A 16 18.11 -13.24 -0.80
N GLU A 17 18.56 -12.35 -1.69
CA GLU A 17 19.21 -11.10 -1.30
C GLU A 17 18.27 -10.19 -0.50
N LEU A 18 17.04 -9.98 -1.00
CA LEU A 18 16.04 -9.17 -0.30
C LEU A 18 15.66 -9.79 1.05
N ALA A 19 15.59 -11.12 1.15
CA ALA A 19 15.35 -11.81 2.42
C ALA A 19 16.49 -11.55 3.42
N GLY A 20 17.75 -11.63 2.99
CA GLY A 20 18.89 -11.30 3.84
C GLY A 20 18.91 -9.85 4.32
N LYS A 21 18.47 -8.90 3.50
CA LYS A 21 18.29 -7.49 3.91
C LYS A 21 17.20 -7.34 4.98
N VAL A 22 16.10 -8.10 4.86
CA VAL A 22 15.03 -8.12 5.87
C VAL A 22 15.54 -8.68 7.19
N ASP A 23 16.24 -9.81 7.17
CA ASP A 23 16.72 -10.45 8.39
C ASP A 23 17.72 -9.54 9.14
N LYS A 24 18.59 -8.80 8.44
CA LYS A 24 19.47 -7.78 9.05
C LYS A 24 18.69 -6.69 9.78
N LEU A 25 17.59 -6.19 9.19
CA LEU A 25 16.75 -5.17 9.82
C LEU A 25 15.99 -5.73 11.04
N VAL A 26 15.54 -6.98 10.96
CA VAL A 26 14.88 -7.66 12.08
C VAL A 26 15.84 -7.89 13.24
N LEU A 27 17.08 -8.29 12.97
CA LEU A 27 18.13 -8.39 13.98
C LEU A 27 18.43 -7.04 14.66
N GLY A 28 18.26 -5.93 13.93
CA GLY A 28 18.33 -4.58 14.47
C GLY A 28 17.11 -4.14 15.29
N GLY A 29 16.16 -5.03 15.56
CA GLY A 29 14.96 -4.77 16.36
C GLY A 29 13.77 -4.21 15.58
N MET A 30 13.82 -4.21 14.25
CA MET A 30 12.69 -3.79 13.42
C MET A 30 11.64 -4.89 13.30
N ASP A 31 10.35 -4.52 13.36
CA ASP A 31 9.27 -5.46 13.08
C ASP A 31 9.41 -6.09 11.67
N ARG A 32 9.14 -7.39 11.56
CA ARG A 32 9.36 -8.14 10.31
C ARG A 32 8.48 -7.67 9.16
N LEU A 33 7.23 -7.29 9.42
CA LEU A 33 6.36 -6.75 8.37
C LEU A 33 6.85 -5.39 7.89
N PHE A 34 7.29 -4.55 8.84
CA PHE A 34 7.85 -3.24 8.51
C PHE A 34 9.17 -3.35 7.74
N ALA A 35 10.09 -4.22 8.18
CA ALA A 35 11.35 -4.50 7.50
C ALA A 35 11.14 -4.98 6.07
N ARG A 36 10.22 -5.93 5.85
CA ARG A 36 9.87 -6.42 4.51
C ARG A 36 9.35 -5.30 3.60
N ARG A 37 8.50 -4.42 4.14
CA ARG A 37 7.95 -3.31 3.38
C ARG A 37 9.00 -2.26 3.05
N LYS A 38 9.90 -1.97 3.99
CA LYS A 38 11.02 -1.04 3.78
C LYS A 38 11.95 -1.55 2.66
N VAL A 39 12.45 -2.77 2.78
CA VAL A 39 13.34 -3.39 1.78
C VAL A 39 12.69 -3.43 0.40
N TRP A 40 11.38 -3.71 0.34
CA TRP A 40 10.65 -3.69 -0.93
C TRP A 40 10.57 -2.29 -1.55
N ASN A 41 10.28 -1.27 -0.75
CA ASN A 41 10.21 0.10 -1.22
C ASN A 41 11.58 0.59 -1.72
N ASP A 42 12.65 0.28 -0.99
CA ASP A 42 14.02 0.65 -1.35
C ASP A 42 14.41 0.00 -2.69
N TYR A 43 14.12 -1.29 -2.86
CA TYR A 43 14.33 -2.00 -4.13
C TYR A 43 13.54 -1.37 -5.29
N GLN A 44 12.27 -1.00 -5.07
CA GLN A 44 11.47 -0.33 -6.10
C GLN A 44 12.05 1.05 -6.47
N ALA A 45 12.59 1.80 -5.51
CA ALA A 45 13.23 3.08 -5.77
C ALA A 45 14.50 2.91 -6.62
N GLU A 46 15.33 1.91 -6.32
CA GLU A 46 16.52 1.58 -7.11
C GLU A 46 16.16 1.23 -8.56
N LEU A 47 15.10 0.44 -8.78
CA LEU A 47 14.63 0.11 -10.14
C LEU A 47 14.19 1.36 -10.92
N VAL A 48 13.52 2.31 -10.27
CA VAL A 48 13.13 3.58 -10.89
C VAL A 48 14.37 4.41 -11.25
N THR A 49 15.37 4.47 -10.38
CA THR A 49 16.63 5.16 -10.66
C THR A 49 17.38 4.55 -11.83
N ILE A 50 17.45 3.21 -11.91
CA ILE A 50 18.08 2.51 -13.05
C ILE A 50 17.32 2.82 -14.34
N ALA A 51 15.99 2.75 -14.33
CA ALA A 51 15.17 3.07 -15.51
C ALA A 51 15.36 4.53 -15.97
N ALA A 52 15.48 5.47 -15.02
CA ALA A 52 15.75 6.88 -15.32
C ALA A 52 17.17 7.10 -15.89
N GLY A 53 18.18 6.33 -15.43
CA GLY A 53 19.54 6.39 -15.95
C GLY A 53 19.71 5.79 -17.35
N VAL A 54 18.91 4.77 -17.68
CA VAL A 54 18.92 4.12 -19.00
C VAL A 54 18.25 4.99 -20.08
N ALA A 55 17.34 5.88 -19.70
CA ALA A 55 16.66 6.80 -20.63
C ALA A 55 17.59 7.83 -21.32
N GLY A 56 18.88 7.89 -20.96
CA GLY A 56 19.86 8.81 -21.55
C GLY A 56 20.71 8.26 -22.70
N ILE A 57 20.53 7.01 -23.13
CA ILE A 57 21.44 6.35 -24.11
C ILE A 57 20.80 6.09 -25.49
N ASP A 58 19.48 6.28 -25.67
CA ASP A 58 18.84 6.02 -26.97
C ASP A 58 17.93 7.18 -27.36
N GLU A 59 18.49 8.16 -28.09
CA GLU A 59 17.72 9.12 -28.88
C GLU A 59 17.17 8.39 -30.12
N ARG A 60 16.32 7.39 -29.87
CA ARG A 60 15.47 6.80 -30.89
C ARG A 60 14.26 7.71 -31.03
N PRO A 61 13.87 8.13 -32.27
CA PRO A 61 12.69 8.95 -32.44
C PRO A 61 11.48 8.27 -31.78
N PRO A 62 10.65 9.03 -31.05
CA PRO A 62 9.55 8.46 -30.28
C PRO A 62 8.65 7.65 -31.22
N PRO A 63 8.35 6.37 -30.91
CA PRO A 63 7.37 5.62 -31.69
C PRO A 63 6.02 6.35 -31.59
N ASP A 64 5.31 6.47 -32.70
CA ASP A 64 3.96 7.04 -32.76
C ASP A 64 3.07 6.33 -31.72
N LEU A 65 2.82 7.01 -30.61
CA LEU A 65 1.96 6.50 -29.55
C LEU A 65 0.50 6.67 -30.00
N PRO A 66 -0.36 5.65 -29.83
CA PRO A 66 -1.79 5.80 -30.07
C PRO A 66 -2.34 6.93 -29.18
N PRO A 67 -3.38 7.66 -29.63
CA PRO A 67 -3.90 8.83 -28.94
C PRO A 67 -4.20 8.52 -27.48
N ALA A 68 -3.84 9.48 -26.61
CA ALA A 68 -4.00 9.38 -25.18
C ALA A 68 -5.43 8.96 -24.83
N ARG A 69 -5.60 7.78 -24.21
CA ARG A 69 -6.89 7.33 -23.70
C ARG A 69 -7.46 8.43 -22.79
N GLU A 70 -8.65 8.89 -23.14
CA GLU A 70 -9.38 9.94 -22.44
C GLU A 70 -9.36 9.71 -20.92
N LYS A 71 -9.07 10.79 -20.18
CA LYS A 71 -9.09 10.83 -18.71
C LYS A 71 -10.53 10.73 -18.22
N GLY A 72 -11.12 9.53 -18.33
CA GLY A 72 -12.52 9.28 -18.04
C GLY A 72 -12.73 8.21 -16.98
N LYS A 73 -11.96 8.20 -15.89
CA LYS A 73 -12.31 7.40 -14.70
C LYS A 73 -11.98 8.18 -13.43
N THR A 74 -12.98 8.88 -12.91
CA THR A 74 -13.01 9.40 -11.54
C THR A 74 -12.62 8.26 -10.60
N TYR A 75 -11.55 8.45 -9.84
CA TYR A 75 -11.09 7.47 -8.87
C TYR A 75 -12.18 7.24 -7.83
N GLN A 76 -12.92 6.14 -7.96
CA GLN A 76 -13.79 5.63 -6.90
C GLN A 76 -12.89 4.86 -5.94
N PRO A 77 -12.62 5.35 -4.71
CA PRO A 77 -11.84 4.59 -3.74
C PRO A 77 -12.55 3.26 -3.51
N LYS A 78 -11.88 2.17 -3.87
CA LYS A 78 -12.42 0.82 -3.77
C LYS A 78 -12.67 0.53 -2.29
N SER A 79 -13.94 0.59 -1.87
CA SER A 79 -14.34 0.22 -0.52
C SER A 79 -13.89 -1.22 -0.28
N TRP A 80 -13.02 -1.41 0.71
CA TRP A 80 -12.54 -2.73 1.11
C TRP A 80 -13.63 -3.54 1.84
N TYR A 81 -14.77 -2.91 2.12
CA TYR A 81 -15.93 -3.53 2.73
C TYR A 81 -16.89 -4.04 1.65
N ILE A 82 -17.02 -5.37 1.57
CA ILE A 82 -18.02 -6.05 0.75
C ILE A 82 -18.98 -6.73 1.73
N PRO A 83 -20.20 -6.21 1.94
CA PRO A 83 -21.18 -6.87 2.79
C PRO A 83 -21.53 -8.24 2.20
N ARG A 84 -21.65 -9.23 3.09
CA ARG A 84 -22.08 -10.58 2.74
C ARG A 84 -23.59 -10.58 2.50
N PRO A 85 -24.09 -11.06 1.34
CA PRO A 85 -25.52 -11.02 1.03
C PRO A 85 -26.36 -11.92 1.96
N ASP A 86 -25.72 -12.87 2.63
CA ASP A 86 -26.28 -13.86 3.55
C ASP A 86 -26.31 -13.42 5.02
N SER A 87 -25.74 -12.27 5.38
CA SER A 87 -25.59 -11.91 6.81
C SER A 87 -26.86 -11.43 7.50
N GLY A 88 -27.93 -11.13 6.77
CA GLY A 88 -29.23 -10.68 7.31
C GLY A 88 -29.19 -9.45 8.24
N GLN A 89 -28.02 -8.83 8.38
CA GLN A 89 -27.76 -7.69 9.25
C GLN A 89 -27.46 -6.50 8.36
N ASP A 90 -28.37 -5.53 8.37
CA ASP A 90 -28.06 -4.17 7.97
C ASP A 90 -26.98 -3.65 8.93
N PHE A 91 -25.73 -3.82 8.53
CA PHE A 91 -24.59 -3.56 9.42
C PHE A 91 -24.54 -2.09 9.87
N PHE A 92 -25.10 -1.19 9.06
CA PHE A 92 -25.20 0.26 9.27
C PHE A 92 -26.62 0.69 9.68
N THR A 93 -27.18 0.11 10.74
CA THR A 93 -28.41 0.69 11.32
C THR A 93 -28.13 2.09 11.90
N PRO A 94 -29.13 3.00 11.90
CA PRO A 94 -28.99 4.34 12.49
C PRO A 94 -28.48 4.31 13.94
N GLU A 95 -28.95 3.34 14.72
CA GLU A 95 -28.58 3.13 16.12
C GLU A 95 -27.09 2.77 16.27
N ARG A 96 -26.57 1.88 15.42
CA ARG A 96 -25.15 1.51 15.41
C ARG A 96 -24.28 2.68 14.99
N MET A 97 -24.70 3.47 14.00
CA MET A 97 -23.97 4.67 13.59
C MET A 97 -23.93 5.72 14.70
N GLN A 98 -25.03 5.92 15.43
CA GLN A 98 -25.07 6.85 16.56
C GLN A 98 -24.16 6.39 17.71
N LYS A 99 -24.16 5.09 18.02
CA LYS A 99 -23.23 4.51 19.01
C LYS A 99 -21.76 4.66 18.58
N SER A 100 -21.46 4.41 17.31
CA SER A 100 -20.11 4.60 16.77
C SER A 100 -19.64 6.06 16.88
N ARG A 101 -20.52 7.03 16.54
CA ARG A 101 -20.23 8.46 16.68
C ARG A 101 -19.95 8.87 18.13
N SER A 102 -20.73 8.37 19.10
CA SER A 102 -20.52 8.71 20.50
C SER A 102 -19.23 8.11 21.08
N GLU A 103 -18.85 6.89 20.67
CA GLU A 103 -17.57 6.28 21.05
C GLU A 103 -16.37 7.03 20.44
N LEU A 104 -16.48 7.49 19.19
CA LEU A 104 -15.45 8.32 18.55
C LEU A 104 -15.26 9.66 19.28
N GLU A 105 -16.33 10.29 19.73
CA GLU A 105 -16.24 11.53 20.52
C GLU A 105 -15.59 11.30 21.90
N LYS A 106 -15.87 10.18 22.56
CA LYS A 106 -15.18 9.79 23.80
C LYS A 106 -13.67 9.60 23.57
N LEU A 107 -13.30 8.88 22.51
CA LEU A 107 -11.90 8.67 22.13
C LEU A 107 -11.19 9.98 21.82
N LYS A 108 -11.83 10.86 21.05
CA LYS A 108 -11.31 12.17 20.68
C LYS A 108 -11.06 13.04 21.92
N LYS A 109 -11.96 13.03 22.90
CA LYS A 109 -11.76 13.71 24.19
C LYS A 109 -10.57 13.11 24.95
N ARG A 110 -10.46 11.78 25.03
CA ARG A 110 -9.34 11.09 25.69
C ARG A 110 -8.00 11.44 25.07
N LEU A 111 -7.91 11.46 23.74
CA LEU A 111 -6.71 11.86 23.01
C LEU A 111 -6.37 13.33 23.24
N LYS A 112 -7.37 14.22 23.23
CA LYS A 112 -7.15 15.66 23.47
C LYS A 112 -6.67 15.95 24.90
N VAL A 113 -7.08 15.16 25.88
CA VAL A 113 -6.62 15.27 27.27
C VAL A 113 -5.24 14.63 27.45
N GLY A 114 -4.96 13.51 26.77
CA GLY A 114 -3.67 12.80 26.83
C GLY A 114 -2.50 13.48 26.12
N VAL A 115 -2.75 14.47 25.24
CA VAL A 115 -1.71 15.28 24.57
C VAL A 115 -1.24 16.47 25.41
N LYS A 116 -1.83 16.68 26.60
CA LYS A 116 -1.52 17.80 27.50
C LYS A 116 -0.70 17.43 28.75
N SER A 117 -0.08 16.25 28.77
CA SER A 117 0.87 15.82 29.81
C SER A 117 2.29 15.77 29.26
#